data_AF-A0A7X7SGM6-F1
#
_entry.id   AF-A0A7X7SGM6-F1
#
_cell.length_a   1.000
_cell.length_b   1.000
_cell.length_c   1.000
_cell.angle_alpha   90.00
_cell.angle_beta   90.00
_cell.angle_gamma   90.00
#
_symmetry.space_group_name_H-M   'P 1'
#
loop_
_entity.id
_entity.type
_entity.pdbx_description
1 polymer ?
#
loop_
_entity_poly.entity_id
_entity_poly.type
_entity_poly.pdbx_seq_one_letter_code
_entity_poly.pdbx_strand_id
1 'polypeptide(L)'
;FWQIGRGRIAVTPHGAHGWPAGTPGMAGIFLASGPAVRPAGRITAFQNVHIYPFLAGLLGIEPARGISSDASVLTPYLEGSSAGR
;
A
#
# COMPACT_ATOMS: atom_id res chain seq x y z
N PHE A 1 -6.19 3.54 -16.07
CA PHE A 1 -6.91 3.16 -17.31
C PHE A 1 -5.87 2.60 -18.28
N TRP A 2 -6.14 1.45 -18.90
CA TRP A 2 -5.27 0.92 -19.97
C TRP A 2 -5.85 1.35 -21.31
N GLN A 3 -5.03 1.90 -22.19
CA GLN A 3 -5.43 2.23 -23.57
C GLN A 3 -4.56 1.42 -24.53
N ILE A 4 -5.18 0.68 -25.44
CA ILE A 4 -4.53 0.08 -26.60
C ILE A 4 -5.25 0.60 -27.85
N GLY A 5 -4.58 1.42 -28.65
CA GLY A 5 -5.09 1.98 -29.90
C GLY A 5 -4.42 3.31 -30.28
N ARG A 6 -4.08 3.49 -31.56
CA ARG A 6 -3.57 4.76 -32.12
C ARG A 6 -4.75 5.70 -32.38
N GLY A 7 -5.15 6.45 -31.37
CA GLY A 7 -6.14 7.53 -31.49
C GLY A 7 -5.79 8.64 -30.51
N ARG A 8 -5.33 9.78 -31.04
CA ARG A 8 -5.06 10.98 -30.23
C ARG A 8 -6.38 11.71 -30.02
N ILE A 9 -7.04 11.46 -28.88
CA ILE A 9 -7.80 12.54 -28.26
C ILE A 9 -6.76 13.35 -27.48
N ALA A 10 -6.24 14.41 -28.10
CA ALA A 10 -5.30 15.32 -27.47
C ALA A 10 -6.06 16.26 -26.52
N VAL A 11 -6.56 15.70 -25.42
CA VAL A 11 -6.85 16.50 -24.24
C VAL A 11 -5.54 16.57 -23.47
N THR A 12 -4.93 17.74 -23.37
CA THR A 12 -3.84 17.96 -22.42
C THR A 12 -4.48 18.00 -21.03
N PRO A 13 -4.28 16.98 -20.19
CA PRO A 13 -4.93 16.96 -18.91
C PRO A 13 -4.24 17.94 -17.96
N HIS A 14 -5.02 18.67 -17.14
CA HIS A 14 -4.50 19.58 -16.11
C HIS A 14 -3.69 18.85 -15.02
N GLY A 15 -3.88 17.53 -14.90
CA GLY A 15 -3.08 16.64 -14.07
C GLY A 15 -3.05 15.26 -14.71
N ALA A 16 -1.92 14.58 -14.60
CA ALA A 16 -1.75 13.21 -15.06
C ALA A 16 -1.10 12.37 -13.96
N HIS A 17 -0.96 11.08 -14.21
CA HIS A 17 -0.32 10.12 -13.31
C HIS A 17 0.29 8.98 -14.14
N GLY A 18 0.98 8.04 -13.49
CA GLY A 18 1.56 6.85 -14.14
C GLY A 18 3.06 6.98 -14.45
N TRP A 19 3.69 8.07 -14.01
CA TRP A 19 5.15 8.14 -13.93
C TRP A 19 5.69 7.13 -12.89
N PRO A 20 7.01 6.83 -12.91
CA PRO A 20 7.62 5.96 -11.91
C PRO A 20 7.25 6.36 -10.48
N ALA A 21 7.06 5.39 -9.60
CA ALA A 21 6.57 5.61 -8.23
C ALA A 21 7.45 6.56 -7.39
N GLY A 22 8.74 6.71 -7.73
CA GLY A 22 9.66 7.64 -7.06
C GLY A 22 9.58 9.10 -7.55
N THR A 23 8.77 9.41 -8.57
CA THR A 23 8.63 10.78 -9.07
C THR A 23 7.91 11.67 -8.04
N PRO A 24 8.42 12.88 -7.74
CA PRO A 24 7.72 13.84 -6.89
C PRO A 24 6.26 14.05 -7.37
N GLY A 25 5.30 13.94 -6.45
CA GLY A 25 3.87 14.04 -6.75
C GLY A 25 3.16 12.72 -7.09
N MET A 26 3.88 11.60 -7.25
CA MET A 26 3.28 10.27 -7.46
C MET A 26 3.06 9.47 -6.16
N ALA A 27 3.52 9.99 -5.02
CA ALA A 27 3.35 9.33 -3.72
C ALA A 27 1.89 9.32 -3.28
N GLY A 28 1.42 8.17 -2.79
CA GLY A 28 0.11 8.04 -2.16
C GLY A 28 0.13 8.43 -0.69
N ILE A 29 -1.06 8.66 -0.13
CA ILE A 29 -1.26 8.80 1.32
C ILE A 29 -1.55 7.44 1.95
N PHE A 30 -1.13 7.24 3.20
CA PHE A 30 -1.48 6.08 4.01
C PHE A 30 -1.85 6.54 5.42
N LEU A 31 -3.06 6.20 5.85
CA LEU A 31 -3.60 6.48 7.19
C LEU A 31 -4.29 5.22 7.69
N ALA A 32 -3.92 4.77 8.89
CA ALA A 32 -4.54 3.62 9.55
C ALA A 32 -4.92 4.00 10.98
N SER A 33 -6.13 3.65 11.40
CA SER A 33 -6.65 3.89 12.74
C SER A 33 -7.72 2.86 13.06
N GLY A 34 -7.70 2.30 14.25
CA GLY A 34 -8.66 1.30 14.70
C GLY A 34 -8.13 0.50 15.89
N PRO A 35 -8.98 -0.34 16.50
CA PRO A 35 -8.63 -1.11 17.70
C PRO A 35 -7.52 -2.13 17.46
N ALA A 36 -7.36 -2.60 16.22
CA ALA A 36 -6.31 -3.54 15.82
C ALA A 36 -5.06 -2.83 15.23
N VAL A 37 -5.01 -1.50 15.26
CA VAL A 37 -3.89 -0.70 14.75
C VAL A 37 -3.15 -0.06 15.91
N ARG A 38 -1.88 -0.43 16.08
CA ARG A 38 -1.03 0.11 17.14
C ARG A 38 -0.73 1.59 16.86
N PRO A 39 -0.98 2.52 17.81
CA PRO A 39 -0.61 3.92 17.63
C PRO A 39 0.91 4.10 17.47
N ALA A 40 1.34 4.68 16.35
CA ALA A 40 2.77 4.87 16.04
C ALA A 40 3.12 6.28 15.53
N GLY A 41 2.14 7.18 15.42
CA GLY A 41 2.34 8.49 14.82
C GLY A 41 2.77 8.40 13.35
N ARG A 42 3.73 9.23 12.94
CA ARG A 42 4.26 9.22 11.57
C ARG A 42 5.32 8.11 11.44
N ILE A 43 5.12 7.22 10.46
CA ILE A 43 6.03 6.13 10.14
C ILE A 43 6.90 6.46 8.93
N THR A 44 7.95 5.67 8.71
CA THR A 44 8.78 5.75 7.50
C THR A 44 7.95 5.41 6.26
N ALA A 45 8.18 6.12 5.15
CA ALA A 45 7.53 5.82 3.88
C ALA A 45 7.87 4.40 3.41
N PHE A 46 6.90 3.72 2.80
CA PHE A 46 7.03 2.34 2.35
C PHE A 46 6.26 2.13 1.03
N GLN A 47 6.50 1.00 0.36
CA GLN A 47 5.81 0.66 -0.89
C GLN A 47 4.43 0.05 -0.61
N ASN A 48 3.42 0.42 -1.41
CA ASN A 48 2.04 -0.06 -1.24
C ASN A 48 1.88 -1.60 -1.35
N VAL A 49 2.84 -2.31 -1.95
CA VAL A 49 2.85 -3.78 -2.02
C VAL A 49 2.81 -4.44 -0.63
N HIS A 50 3.29 -3.75 0.42
CA HIS A 50 3.30 -4.25 1.80
C HIS A 50 1.97 -4.09 2.54
N ILE A 51 0.95 -3.44 1.93
CA ILE A 51 -0.36 -3.24 2.55
C ILE A 51 -1.13 -4.56 2.69
N TYR A 52 -0.98 -5.49 1.73
CA TYR A 52 -1.77 -6.72 1.73
C TYR A 52 -1.55 -7.59 2.99
N PRO A 53 -0.31 -7.92 3.43
CA PRO A 53 -0.10 -8.66 4.68
C PRO A 53 -0.65 -7.94 5.91
N PHE A 54 -0.62 -6.60 5.93
CA PHE A 54 -1.22 -5.83 7.01
C PHE A 54 -2.74 -6.00 7.06
N LEU A 55 -3.42 -5.95 5.91
CA LEU A 55 -4.86 -6.23 5.83
C LEU A 55 -5.20 -7.66 6.24
N ALA A 56 -4.41 -8.65 5.80
CA ALA A 56 -4.58 -10.04 6.21
C ALA A 56 -4.47 -10.20 7.73
N GLY A 57 -3.48 -9.55 8.35
CA GLY A 57 -3.31 -9.51 9.80
C GLY A 57 -4.48 -8.85 10.53
N LEU A 58 -5.01 -7.73 10.02
CA LEU A 58 -6.21 -7.08 10.58
C LEU A 58 -7.45 -7.98 10.53
N LEU A 59 -7.56 -8.82 9.50
CA LEU A 59 -8.68 -9.74 9.30
C LEU A 59 -8.49 -11.10 10.00
N GLY A 60 -7.29 -11.38 10.53
CA GLY A 60 -6.96 -12.67 11.12
C GLY A 60 -6.93 -13.83 10.11
N ILE A 61 -6.55 -13.55 8.85
CA ILE A 61 -6.44 -14.55 7.78
C ILE A 61 -4.97 -14.76 7.37
N GLU A 62 -4.66 -15.94 6.87
CA GLU A 62 -3.33 -16.25 6.34
C GLU A 62 -3.10 -15.51 5.01
N PRO A 63 -2.02 -14.73 4.87
CA PRO A 63 -1.71 -14.07 3.60
C PRO A 63 -1.31 -15.09 2.52
N ALA A 64 -1.65 -14.77 1.27
CA ALA A 64 -1.23 -15.56 0.12
C ALA A 64 0.32 -15.67 0.03
N ARG A 65 0.79 -16.84 -0.42
CA ARG A 65 2.22 -17.11 -0.64
C ARG A 65 2.66 -16.67 -2.04
N GLY A 66 3.97 -16.47 -2.23
CA GLY A 66 4.56 -16.19 -3.54
C GLY A 66 4.29 -14.78 -4.08
N ILE A 67 3.94 -13.85 -3.21
CA ILE A 67 3.73 -12.44 -3.53
C ILE A 67 4.95 -11.61 -3.12
N SER A 68 5.13 -10.44 -3.73
CA SER A 68 6.29 -9.55 -3.51
C SER A 68 6.28 -8.78 -2.18
N SER A 69 5.28 -9.00 -1.33
CA SER A 69 5.12 -8.25 -0.08
C SER A 69 6.03 -8.78 1.03
N ASP A 70 6.70 -7.88 1.73
CA ASP A 70 7.33 -8.14 3.03
C ASP A 70 6.37 -7.70 4.17
N ALA A 71 5.97 -8.65 5.02
CA ALA A 71 5.08 -8.39 6.15
C ALA A 71 5.76 -7.60 7.28
N SER A 72 7.09 -7.73 7.43
CA SER A 72 7.85 -7.08 8.51
C SER A 72 7.76 -5.55 8.47
N VAL A 73 7.40 -4.98 7.31
CA VAL A 73 7.20 -3.55 7.10
C VAL A 73 6.03 -3.00 7.91
N LEU A 74 4.92 -3.73 8.00
CA LEU A 74 3.68 -3.23 8.63
C LEU A 74 3.17 -4.06 9.80
N THR A 75 3.61 -5.31 9.98
CA THR A 75 3.28 -6.12 11.17
C THR A 75 3.58 -5.44 12.51
N PRO A 76 4.65 -4.63 12.65
CA PRO A 76 4.88 -3.87 13.89
C PRO A 76 3.73 -2.91 14.22
N TYR A 77 2.84 -2.56 13.29
CA TYR A 77 1.73 -1.64 13.53
C TYR A 77 0.40 -2.35 13.77
N LEU A 78 0.39 -3.68 13.89
CA LEU A 78 -0.79 -4.46 14.31
C LEU A 78 -0.82 -4.59 15.83
N GLU A 79 -1.98 -4.34 16.42
CA GLU A 79 -2.22 -4.61 17.84
C GLU A 79 -2.35 -6.12 18.04
N GLY A 80 -1.76 -6.67 19.11
CA GLY A 80 -1.90 -8.09 19.44
C GLY A 80 -1.19 -9.07 18.49
N SER A 81 -0.29 -8.62 17.60
CA SER A 81 0.60 -9.51 16.84
C SER A 81 1.66 -10.14 17.76
N SER A 82 1.25 -11.11 18.56
CA SER A 82 2.15 -12.18 19.00
C SER A 82 2.50 -13.00 17.78
N ALA A 83 3.77 -12.99 17.36
CA ALA A 83 4.27 -13.98 16.42
C ALA A 83 3.95 -15.38 16.98
N GLY A 84 3.12 -16.14 16.28
CA GLY A 84 2.75 -17.51 16.64
C GLY A 84 1.69 -17.62 17.75
N ARG A 85 0.46 -17.94 17.33
CA ARG A 85 -0.33 -18.99 17.99
C ARG A 85 -0.56 -20.09 16.98
#